data_AF-A0A128EBN2-F1
#
_entry.id   AF-A0A128EBN2-F1
#
_cell.length_a   1.000
_cell.length_b   1.000
_cell.length_c   1.000
_cell.angle_alpha   90.00
_cell.angle_beta   90.00
_cell.angle_gamma   90.00
#
_symmetry.space_group_name_H-M   'P 1'
#
loop_
_entity.id
_entity.type
_entity.pdbx_description
1 polymer ?
#
loop_
_entity_poly.entity_id
_entity_poly.type
_entity_poly.pdbx_seq_one_letter_code
_entity_poly.pdbx_strand_id
1 'polypeptide(L)'
;MGEFFMSAITYMDYVTIIFAFATMFAVFWQWYFRRKDNNEITIYIDKDGEKNELPIKILRKNISRAEVFGILGALHTGQQWSIKYTSTVEFMQDILQIQLYKKDFLEIKLTSNDNFQTDIDYL
;
A
#
# COMPACT_ATOMS: atom_id res chain seq x y z
N MET A 1 32.44 4.52 47.23
CA MET A 1 32.00 3.40 46.37
C MET A 1 30.47 3.33 46.30
N GLY A 2 29.73 3.18 47.41
CA GLY A 2 28.25 3.04 47.38
C GLY A 2 27.47 4.18 46.73
N GLU A 3 27.79 5.46 47.01
CA GLU A 3 27.07 6.60 46.45
C GLU A 3 27.22 6.76 44.92
N PHE A 4 28.40 6.38 44.40
CA PHE A 4 28.66 6.37 42.96
C PHE A 4 27.79 5.33 42.25
N PHE A 5 27.68 4.13 42.81
CA PHE A 5 26.80 3.08 42.26
C PHE A 5 25.33 3.48 42.30
N MET A 6 24.85 4.08 43.40
CA MET A 6 23.45 4.53 43.50
C MET A 6 23.11 5.63 42.50
N SER A 7 24.03 6.58 42.29
CA SER A 7 23.87 7.63 41.27
C SER A 7 23.86 7.05 39.85
N ALA A 8 24.73 6.07 39.57
CA ALA A 8 24.76 5.38 38.28
C ALA A 8 23.47 4.58 38.02
N ILE A 9 22.95 3.86 39.01
CA ILE A 9 21.68 3.13 38.91
C ILE A 9 20.52 4.10 38.65
N THR A 10 20.46 5.21 39.40
CA THR A 10 19.40 6.21 39.23
C THR A 10 19.42 6.84 37.83
N TYR A 11 20.61 7.08 37.27
CA TYR A 11 20.76 7.55 35.89
C TYR A 11 20.29 6.52 34.87
N MET A 12 20.66 5.26 35.04
CA MET A 12 20.21 4.15 34.18
C MET A 12 18.70 3.97 34.22
N ASP A 13 18.07 4.11 35.38
CA ASP A 13 16.61 4.05 35.52
C ASP A 13 15.92 5.21 34.78
N TYR A 14 16.43 6.44 34.91
CA TYR A 14 15.91 7.59 34.17
C TYR A 14 15.97 7.36 32.65
N VAL A 15 17.10 6.84 32.16
CA VAL A 15 17.28 6.49 30.74
C VAL A 15 16.29 5.39 30.32
N THR A 16 16.11 4.38 31.16
CA THR A 16 15.17 3.27 30.90
C THR A 16 13.73 3.77 30.81
N ILE A 17 13.33 4.69 31.69
CA ILE A 17 12.02 5.33 31.65
C ILE A 17 11.81 6.06 30.32
N ILE A 18 12.80 6.82 29.84
CA ILE A 18 12.72 7.51 28.54
C ILE A 18 12.55 6.50 27.40
N PHE A 19 13.34 5.43 27.37
CA PHE A 19 13.21 4.40 26.34
C PHE A 19 11.86 3.67 26.40
N ALA A 20 11.33 3.42 27.60
CA ALA A 20 10.01 2.83 27.79
C ALA A 20 8.91 3.74 27.22
N PHE A 21 8.98 5.05 27.46
CA PHE A 21 8.03 6.00 26.85
C PHE A 21 8.19 6.07 25.32
N ALA A 22 9.42 6.12 24.81
CA ALA A 22 9.68 6.17 23.37
C ALA A 22 9.18 4.89 22.65
N THR A 23 9.40 3.72 23.23
CA THR A 23 8.90 2.45 22.70
C THR A 23 7.37 2.37 22.76
N MET A 24 6.76 2.80 23.87
CA MET A 24 5.30 2.88 23.97
C MET A 24 4.69 3.80 22.90
N PHE A 25 5.33 4.95 22.65
CA PHE A 25 4.93 5.86 21.58
C PHE A 25 5.06 5.20 20.20
N ALA A 26 6.18 4.52 19.92
CA ALA A 26 6.39 3.82 18.65
C ALA A 26 5.36 2.70 18.43
N VAL A 27 5.04 1.90 19.45
CA VAL A 27 4.01 0.86 19.38
C VAL A 27 2.63 1.48 19.13
N PHE A 28 2.29 2.56 19.83
CA PHE A 28 1.02 3.27 19.62
C PHE A 28 0.90 3.81 18.19
N TRP A 29 1.97 4.42 17.67
CA TRP A 29 2.06 4.89 16.30
C TRP A 29 1.85 3.73 15.31
N GLN A 30 2.58 2.62 15.49
CA GLN A 30 2.44 1.45 14.63
C GLN A 30 1.04 0.85 14.67
N TRP A 31 0.40 0.79 15.84
CA TRP A 31 -0.96 0.31 15.99
C TRP A 31 -1.97 1.20 15.24
N TYR A 32 -1.80 2.52 15.29
CA TYR A 32 -2.63 3.45 14.55
C TYR A 32 -2.56 3.22 13.03
N PHE A 33 -1.36 3.04 12.46
CA PHE A 33 -1.19 2.74 11.04
C PHE A 33 -1.72 1.37 10.65
N ARG A 34 -1.51 0.34 11.49
CA ARG A 34 -2.05 -1.02 11.27
C ARG A 34 -3.57 -1.07 11.15
N ARG A 35 -4.30 -0.10 11.70
CA ARG A 35 -5.75 -0.02 11.49
C ARG A 35 -6.11 0.30 10.05
N LYS A 36 -5.30 1.10 9.35
CA LYS A 36 -5.52 1.48 7.94
C LYS A 36 -5.12 0.39 6.95
N ASP A 37 -4.33 -0.60 7.38
CA ASP A 37 -3.88 -1.74 6.57
C ASP A 37 -5.03 -2.63 6.07
N ASN A 38 -6.12 -2.70 6.86
CA ASN A 38 -7.30 -3.49 6.54
C ASN A 38 -8.35 -2.68 5.74
N ASN A 39 -8.04 -1.44 5.35
CA ASN A 39 -8.93 -0.70 4.47
C ASN A 39 -8.84 -1.27 3.06
N GLU A 40 -10.00 -1.40 2.42
CA GLU A 40 -10.10 -1.75 1.01
C GLU A 40 -9.62 -0.60 0.13
N ILE A 41 -8.96 -0.95 -0.97
CA ILE A 41 -8.53 -0.06 -2.04
C ILE A 41 -9.34 -0.41 -3.27
N THR A 42 -9.92 0.62 -3.87
CA THR A 42 -10.62 0.51 -5.15
C THR A 42 -9.61 0.64 -6.30
N ILE A 43 -9.76 -0.21 -7.32
CA ILE A 43 -8.97 -0.13 -8.55
C ILE A 43 -9.88 0.38 -9.66
N TYR A 44 -9.47 1.44 -10.33
CA TYR A 44 -10.13 2.00 -11.49
C TYR A 44 -9.30 1.71 -12.74
N ILE A 45 -9.98 1.45 -13.85
CA ILE A 45 -9.40 1.48 -15.18
C ILE A 45 -9.88 2.76 -15.85
N ASP A 46 -8.93 3.61 -16.24
CA ASP A 46 -9.18 4.80 -17.05
C ASP A 46 -8.87 4.45 -18.51
N LYS A 47 -9.91 4.46 -19.36
CA LYS A 47 -9.79 4.23 -20.79
C LYS A 47 -10.30 5.46 -21.51
N ASP A 48 -9.38 6.21 -22.12
CA ASP A 48 -9.67 7.44 -22.87
C ASP A 48 -10.48 8.49 -22.07
N GLY A 49 -10.32 8.53 -20.73
CA GLY A 49 -10.99 9.47 -19.83
C GLY A 49 -12.23 8.91 -19.13
N GLU A 50 -12.70 7.71 -19.52
CA GLU A 50 -13.77 7.01 -18.83
C GLU A 50 -13.19 6.11 -17.73
N LYS A 51 -13.55 6.43 -16.48
CA LYS A 51 -13.11 5.68 -15.31
C LYS A 51 -14.14 4.65 -14.91
N ASN A 52 -13.75 3.39 -15.01
CA ASN A 52 -14.57 2.25 -14.65
C ASN A 52 -13.99 1.55 -13.43
N GLU A 53 -14.82 1.33 -12.41
CA GLU A 53 -14.42 0.64 -11.18
C GLU A 53 -14.35 -0.87 -11.43
N LEU A 54 -13.24 -1.49 -11.01
CA LEU A 54 -13.14 -2.94 -11.02
C LEU A 54 -13.95 -3.54 -9.86
N PRO A 55 -14.66 -4.67 -10.09
CA PRO A 55 -15.47 -5.31 -9.05
C PRO A 55 -14.64 -5.96 -7.93
N ILE A 56 -13.31 -6.05 -8.11
CA ILE A 56 -12.39 -6.65 -7.16
C ILE A 56 -11.84 -5.58 -6.22
N LYS A 57 -12.03 -5.80 -4.93
CA LYS A 57 -11.46 -4.97 -3.87
C LYS A 57 -10.24 -5.66 -3.26
N ILE A 58 -9.19 -4.89 -3.02
CA ILE A 58 -7.95 -5.38 -2.39
C ILE A 58 -7.68 -4.66 -1.09
N LEU A 59 -7.23 -5.39 -0.06
CA LEU A 59 -6.77 -4.75 1.18
C LEU A 59 -5.49 -3.97 0.93
N ARG A 60 -5.36 -2.78 1.53
CA ARG A 60 -4.16 -1.94 1.39
C ARG A 60 -2.87 -2.68 1.67
N LYS A 61 -2.82 -3.48 2.73
CA LYS A 61 -1.61 -4.26 3.08
C LYS A 61 -1.19 -5.29 2.04
N ASN A 62 -2.12 -5.71 1.18
CA ASN A 62 -1.87 -6.70 0.12
C ASN A 62 -1.57 -6.04 -1.23
N ILE A 63 -1.68 -4.70 -1.35
CA ILE A 63 -1.40 -4.03 -2.63
C ILE A 63 0.08 -4.24 -2.99
N SER A 64 0.30 -4.92 -4.11
CA SER A 64 1.61 -5.19 -4.65
C SER A 64 1.53 -5.19 -6.18
N ARG A 65 2.67 -5.03 -6.85
CA ARG A 65 2.71 -5.17 -8.32
C ARG A 65 2.21 -6.54 -8.75
N ALA A 66 2.61 -7.59 -8.04
CA ALA A 66 2.20 -8.96 -8.33
C ALA A 66 0.68 -9.14 -8.18
N GLU A 67 0.08 -8.57 -7.13
CA GLU A 67 -1.37 -8.65 -6.91
C GLU A 67 -2.16 -7.89 -7.96
N VAL A 68 -1.71 -6.69 -8.34
CA VAL A 68 -2.35 -5.95 -9.43
C VAL A 68 -2.24 -6.75 -10.74
N PHE A 69 -1.10 -7.37 -11.03
CA PHE A 69 -0.92 -8.21 -12.22
C PHE A 69 -1.77 -9.48 -12.16
N GLY A 70 -1.92 -10.10 -10.99
CA GLY A 70 -2.77 -11.25 -10.77
C GLY A 70 -4.24 -10.92 -10.99
N ILE A 71 -4.70 -9.77 -10.49
CA ILE A 71 -6.06 -9.25 -10.71
C ILE A 71 -6.30 -9.00 -12.20
N LEU A 72 -5.40 -8.25 -12.85
CA LEU A 72 -5.51 -7.96 -14.28
C LEU A 72 -5.50 -9.26 -15.12
N GLY A 73 -4.62 -10.20 -14.79
CA GLY A 73 -4.56 -11.49 -15.46
C GLY A 73 -5.80 -12.36 -15.25
N ALA A 74 -6.42 -12.30 -14.07
CA ALA A 74 -7.66 -13.03 -13.78
C ALA A 74 -8.88 -12.43 -14.49
N LEU A 75 -8.88 -11.11 -14.73
CA LEU A 75 -9.93 -10.41 -15.46
C LEU A 75 -9.75 -10.47 -16.98
N HIS A 76 -8.52 -10.69 -17.44
CA HIS A 76 -8.24 -10.75 -18.87
C HIS A 76 -8.74 -12.05 -19.49
N THR A 77 -9.45 -11.94 -20.61
CA THR A 77 -10.09 -13.10 -21.26
C THR A 77 -9.27 -13.68 -22.41
N GLY A 78 -8.20 -12.98 -22.83
CA GLY A 78 -7.26 -13.45 -23.84
C GLY A 78 -6.08 -14.24 -23.27
N GLN A 79 -5.22 -14.75 -24.15
CA GLN A 79 -4.02 -15.49 -23.75
C GLN A 79 -2.93 -14.62 -23.13
N GLN A 80 -2.82 -13.36 -23.54
CA GLN A 80 -1.79 -12.43 -23.11
C GLN A 80 -2.33 -11.01 -23.10
N TRP A 81 -2.04 -10.27 -22.04
CA TRP A 81 -2.33 -8.85 -21.92
C TRP A 81 -1.06 -8.02 -21.82
N SER A 82 -1.15 -6.75 -22.21
CA SER A 82 -0.07 -5.78 -22.11
C SER A 82 -0.66 -4.40 -21.85
N ILE A 83 -0.34 -3.83 -20.68
CA ILE A 83 -0.69 -2.45 -20.33
C ILE A 83 0.60 -1.68 -20.07
N LYS A 84 0.93 -0.72 -20.94
CA LYS A 84 2.16 0.08 -20.89
C LYS A 84 2.33 0.78 -19.55
N TYR A 85 1.23 1.32 -18.98
CA TYR A 85 1.25 2.00 -17.69
C TYR A 85 1.82 1.12 -16.57
N THR A 86 1.52 -0.18 -16.53
CA THR A 86 2.03 -1.12 -15.50
C THR A 86 3.56 -1.32 -15.52
N SER A 87 4.21 -0.89 -16.60
CA SER A 87 5.67 -0.92 -16.78
C SER A 87 6.33 0.44 -16.49
N THR A 88 5.57 1.45 -16.07
CA THR A 88 6.08 2.80 -15.81
C THR A 88 6.54 2.98 -14.36
N VAL A 89 7.37 4.01 -14.14
CA VAL A 89 7.72 4.47 -12.79
C VAL A 89 6.50 5.05 -12.07
N GLU A 90 5.58 5.69 -12.80
CA GLU A 90 4.34 6.26 -12.26
C GLU A 90 3.51 5.18 -11.57
N PHE A 91 3.33 4.02 -12.21
CA PHE A 91 2.64 2.89 -11.60
C PHE A 91 3.29 2.41 -10.29
N MET A 92 4.63 2.35 -10.25
CA MET A 92 5.34 1.98 -9.03
C MET A 92 5.16 3.03 -7.93
N GLN A 93 5.16 4.32 -8.29
CA GLN A 93 4.91 5.42 -7.37
C GLN A 93 3.49 5.39 -6.84
N ASP A 94 2.49 5.09 -7.67
CA ASP A 94 1.09 4.99 -7.27
C ASP A 94 0.89 3.85 -6.25
N ILE A 95 1.47 2.68 -6.49
CA ILE A 95 1.47 1.58 -5.50
C ILE A 95 2.14 2.02 -4.19
N LEU A 96 3.31 2.65 -4.27
CA LEU A 96 4.02 3.14 -3.09
C LEU A 96 3.19 4.16 -2.30
N GLN A 97 2.50 5.07 -2.97
CA GLN A 97 1.63 6.05 -2.32
C GLN A 97 0.46 5.39 -1.59
N ILE A 98 -0.11 4.33 -2.15
CA ILE A 98 -1.14 3.54 -1.49
C ILE A 98 -0.56 2.84 -0.25
N GLN A 99 0.61 2.21 -0.38
CA GLN A 99 1.29 1.55 0.75
C GLN A 99 1.67 2.53 1.87
N LEU A 100 2.02 3.78 1.52
CA LEU A 100 2.35 4.86 2.46
C LEU A 100 1.13 5.62 2.98
N TYR A 101 -0.10 5.10 2.78
CA TYR A 101 -1.34 5.70 3.28
C TYR A 101 -1.63 7.11 2.72
N LYS A 102 -1.09 7.44 1.54
CA LYS A 102 -1.26 8.74 0.87
C LYS A 102 -2.36 8.73 -0.21
N LYS A 103 -2.73 7.54 -0.70
CA LYS A 103 -3.73 7.35 -1.76
C LYS A 103 -4.64 6.17 -1.42
N ASP A 104 -5.93 6.28 -1.67
CA ASP A 104 -6.95 5.28 -1.29
C ASP A 104 -7.47 4.47 -2.49
N PHE A 105 -6.96 4.75 -3.69
CA PHE A 105 -7.34 4.08 -4.93
C PHE A 105 -6.14 3.91 -5.85
N LEU A 106 -6.21 2.89 -6.70
CA LEU A 106 -5.29 2.72 -7.83
C LEU A 106 -6.02 3.06 -9.11
N GLU A 107 -5.38 3.80 -10.01
CA GLU A 107 -5.94 4.15 -11.32
C GLU A 107 -4.99 3.61 -12.39
N ILE A 108 -5.49 2.71 -13.21
CA ILE A 108 -4.74 2.05 -14.28
C ILE A 108 -5.14 2.70 -15.59
N LYS A 109 -4.20 3.42 -16.18
CA LYS A 109 -4.42 4.12 -17.44
C LYS A 109 -4.22 3.17 -18.61
N LEU A 110 -5.26 2.99 -19.41
CA LEU A 110 -5.22 2.31 -20.69
C LEU A 110 -5.05 3.34 -21.80
N THR A 111 -4.23 2.98 -22.77
CA THR A 111 -4.01 3.71 -24.01
C THR A 111 -4.45 2.84 -25.18
N SER A 112 -4.68 3.44 -26.35
CA SER A 112 -5.11 2.73 -27.55
C SER A 112 -4.12 1.65 -28.04
N ASN A 113 -2.88 1.66 -27.55
CA ASN A 113 -1.84 0.67 -27.86
C ASN A 113 -1.80 -0.49 -26.85
N ASP A 114 -2.61 -0.46 -25.81
CA ASP A 114 -2.64 -1.50 -24.79
C ASP A 114 -3.55 -2.65 -25.24
N ASN A 115 -3.13 -3.88 -24.92
CA ASN A 115 -3.90 -5.08 -25.15
C ASN A 115 -4.49 -5.55 -23.82
N PHE A 116 -5.72 -5.13 -23.54
CA PHE A 116 -6.46 -5.58 -22.37
C PHE A 116 -7.94 -5.71 -22.72
N GLN A 117 -8.43 -6.95 -22.73
CA GLN A 117 -9.82 -7.32 -22.98
C GLN A 117 -10.40 -7.99 -21.75
N THR A 118 -11.66 -7.72 -21.44
CA THR A 118 -12.37 -8.20 -20.26
C THR A 118 -13.83 -8.38 -20.63
N ASP A 119 -14.46 -9.41 -20.07
CA ASP A 119 -15.89 -9.71 -20.29
C ASP A 119 -16.79 -8.90 -19.34
N ILE A 120 -16.21 -8.02 -18.52
CA ILE A 120 -16.96 -7.13 -17.66
C ILE A 120 -17.58 -6.05 -18.55
N ASP A 121 -18.90 -6.11 -18.74
CA ASP A 121 -19.75 -5.21 -19.56
C ASP A 121 -19.69 -3.70 -19.19
N TYR A 122 -18.76 -3.30 -18.33
CA TYR A 122 -18.57 -1.93 -17.84
C TYR A 122 -17.16 -1.36 -18.19
N LEU A 123 -16.44 -1.89 -19.18
CA LEU A 123 -15.08 -1.49 -19.62
C LEU A 123 -14.92 -1.41 -21.14
#